data_AF-A0A9Q1FXU9-F1
#
_entry.id   AF-A0A9Q1FXU9-F1
#
_cell.length_a   1.000
_cell.length_b   1.000
_cell.length_c   1.000
_cell.angle_alpha   90.00
_cell.angle_beta   90.00
_cell.angle_gamma   90.00
#
_symmetry.space_group_name_H-M   'P 1'
#
loop_
_entity.id
_entity.type
_entity.pdbx_description
1 polymer ?
#
loop_
_entity_poly.entity_id
_entity_poly.type
_entity_poly.pdbx_seq_one_letter_code
_entity_poly.pdbx_strand_id
1 'polypeptide(L)'
;MGTSLGLDARVQWFGWGGLRWERLLPFIHQSLRGRAAPDVLLIHCGGNDLGNMKSLCLVADMKRDLQDLHRRFPGTKILLSAISQRRRWRTANPGKIDKTRKWPWHLAL
;
A
#
# COMPACT_ATOMS: atom_id res chain seq x y z
N MET A 1 -19.86 1.95 10.39
CA MET A 1 -20.14 0.51 10.26
C MET A 1 -20.22 0.20 8.78
N GLY A 2 -19.64 -0.90 8.30
CA GLY A 2 -19.62 -1.26 6.87
C GLY A 2 -20.92 -1.86 6.35
N THR A 3 -22.07 -1.44 6.90
CA THR A 3 -23.40 -2.04 6.65
C THR A 3 -23.82 -2.00 5.18
N SER A 4 -23.32 -1.04 4.41
CA SER A 4 -23.61 -0.92 2.97
C SER A 4 -23.04 -2.05 2.10
N LEU A 5 -22.18 -2.92 2.66
CA LEU A 5 -21.59 -4.06 1.95
C LEU A 5 -22.12 -5.42 2.42
N GLY A 6 -23.05 -5.44 3.38
CA GLY A 6 -23.56 -6.70 3.97
C GLY A 6 -22.51 -7.49 4.76
N LEU A 7 -21.39 -6.85 5.11
CA LEU A 7 -20.32 -7.44 5.92
C LEU A 7 -20.52 -7.06 7.39
N ASP A 8 -20.48 -8.05 8.28
CA ASP A 8 -20.31 -7.80 9.71
C ASP A 8 -18.86 -7.41 10.01
N ALA A 9 -18.49 -6.23 9.56
CA ALA A 9 -17.12 -5.71 9.65
C ALA A 9 -17.10 -4.20 9.92
N ARG A 10 -16.13 -3.80 10.76
CA ARG A 10 -15.80 -2.39 10.97
C ARG A 10 -14.72 -1.96 9.99
N VAL A 11 -15.13 -1.36 8.88
CA VAL A 11 -14.22 -0.79 7.89
C VAL A 11 -13.89 0.66 8.22
N GLN A 12 -12.61 1.03 8.12
CA GLN A 12 -12.13 2.40 8.21
C GLN A 12 -11.24 2.70 7.01
N TRP A 13 -11.46 3.84 6.36
CA TRP A 13 -10.68 4.27 5.20
C TRP A 13 -9.79 5.46 5.57
N PHE A 14 -8.53 5.37 5.19
CA PHE A 14 -7.56 6.45 5.37
C PHE A 14 -6.80 6.66 4.06
N GLY A 15 -6.67 7.91 3.63
CA GLY A 15 -5.80 8.24 2.51
C GLY A 15 -6.09 9.62 1.93
N TRP A 16 -5.20 10.07 1.07
CA TRP A 16 -5.37 11.26 0.25
C TRP A 16 -4.64 11.08 -1.09
N GLY A 17 -4.98 11.94 -2.06
CA GLY A 17 -4.33 11.91 -3.37
C GLY A 17 -2.85 12.27 -3.32
N GLY A 18 -1.99 11.45 -3.93
CA GLY A 18 -0.56 11.73 -4.05
C GLY A 18 0.32 11.18 -2.92
N LEU A 19 -0.23 10.41 -1.97
CA LEU A 19 0.57 9.68 -1.00
C LEU A 19 1.63 8.80 -1.71
N ARG A 20 2.89 8.96 -1.30
CA ARG A 20 4.06 8.19 -1.76
C ARG A 20 4.48 7.19 -0.69
N TRP A 21 5.18 6.14 -1.10
CA TRP A 21 5.53 5.03 -0.21
C TRP A 21 6.36 5.48 1.00
N GLU A 22 7.31 6.39 0.81
CA GLU A 22 8.18 6.93 1.88
C GLU A 22 7.40 7.52 3.08
N ARG A 23 6.14 7.94 2.88
CA ARG A 23 5.28 8.52 3.92
C ARG A 23 4.28 7.53 4.52
N LEU A 24 4.27 6.29 4.06
CA LEU A 24 3.27 5.31 4.42
C LEU A 24 3.34 4.90 5.90
N LEU A 25 4.53 4.57 6.41
CA LEU A 25 4.68 4.14 7.82
C LEU A 25 4.26 5.23 8.82
N PRO A 26 4.75 6.48 8.72
CA PRO A 26 4.28 7.56 9.59
C PRO A 26 2.76 7.74 9.50
N PHE A 27 2.19 7.61 8.30
CA PHE A 27 0.75 7.73 8.09
C PHE A 27 -0.04 6.61 8.75
N ILE A 28 0.40 5.35 8.65
CA ILE A 28 -0.25 4.21 9.32
C ILE A 28 -0.19 4.40 10.84
N HIS A 29 0.98 4.78 11.39
CA HIS A 29 1.13 5.00 12.83
C HIS A 29 0.20 6.11 13.35
N GLN A 30 0.10 7.22 12.62
CA GLN A 30 -0.82 8.29 12.99
C GLN A 30 -2.28 7.86 12.87
N SER A 31 -2.63 7.09 11.83
CA SER A 31 -4.00 6.62 11.59
C SER A 31 -4.47 5.62 12.66
N LEU A 32 -3.55 4.80 13.18
CA LEU A 32 -3.82 3.80 14.22
C LEU A 32 -3.58 4.31 15.64
N ARG A 33 -3.13 5.55 15.83
CA ARG A 33 -2.85 6.10 17.15
C ARG A 33 -4.10 6.09 18.03
N GLY A 34 -4.00 5.46 19.20
CA GLY A 34 -5.11 5.30 20.15
C GLY A 34 -6.21 4.33 19.71
N ARG A 35 -5.94 3.49 18.69
CA ARG A 35 -6.86 2.46 18.20
C ARG A 35 -6.29 1.07 18.46
N ALA A 36 -7.16 0.08 18.58
CA ALA A 36 -6.74 -1.31 18.49
C ALA A 36 -6.12 -1.61 17.11
N ALA A 37 -5.18 -2.55 17.07
CA ALA A 37 -4.65 -3.05 15.80
C ALA A 37 -5.79 -3.69 14.99
N PRO A 38 -5.86 -3.47 13.67
CA PRO A 38 -6.90 -4.09 12.84
C PRO A 38 -6.59 -5.57 12.59
N ASP A 39 -7.60 -6.39 12.38
CA ASP A 39 -7.41 -7.78 11.93
C ASP A 39 -6.83 -7.83 10.51
N VAL A 40 -7.20 -6.85 9.68
CA VAL A 40 -6.75 -6.73 8.28
C VAL A 40 -6.33 -5.29 7.99
N LEU A 41 -5.13 -5.12 7.43
CA LEU A 41 -4.63 -3.84 6.92
C LEU A 41 -4.43 -3.95 5.40
N LEU A 42 -5.35 -3.36 4.63
CA LEU A 42 -5.23 -3.25 3.17
C LEU A 42 -4.49 -1.96 2.80
N ILE A 43 -3.37 -2.10 2.10
CA ILE A 43 -2.52 -1.00 1.65
C ILE A 43 -2.68 -0.81 0.13
N HIS A 44 -3.12 0.38 -0.25
CA HIS A 44 -3.18 0.84 -1.65
C HIS A 44 -2.24 2.04 -1.83
N CYS A 45 -0.94 1.76 -1.98
CA CYS A 45 0.12 2.76 -2.14
C CYS A 45 1.23 2.25 -3.08
N GLY A 46 2.09 3.12 -3.58
CA GLY A 46 3.22 2.78 -4.48
C GLY A 46 3.02 3.23 -5.94
N GLY A 47 1.77 3.42 -6.38
CA GLY A 47 1.49 3.92 -7.73
C GLY A 47 1.97 5.35 -7.97
N ASN A 48 2.14 6.17 -6.93
CA ASN A 48 2.61 7.55 -7.09
C ASN A 48 4.15 7.66 -7.16
N ASP A 49 4.83 6.56 -6.88
CA ASP A 49 6.29 6.44 -6.87
C ASP A 49 6.81 5.99 -8.25
N LEU A 50 5.97 5.28 -9.03
CA LEU A 50 6.30 4.85 -10.39
C LEU A 50 6.59 6.05 -11.31
N GLY A 51 7.74 5.99 -11.98
CA GLY A 51 8.27 7.06 -12.83
C GLY A 51 9.12 8.08 -12.09
N ASN A 52 9.05 8.14 -10.74
CA ASN A 52 9.90 9.01 -9.91
C ASN A 52 11.11 8.29 -9.32
N MET A 53 11.03 6.96 -9.17
CA MET A 53 12.13 6.12 -8.70
C MET A 53 12.18 4.79 -9.46
N LYS A 54 13.30 4.08 -9.32
CA LYS A 54 13.44 2.72 -9.87
C LYS A 54 12.48 1.78 -9.14
N SER A 55 11.75 0.95 -9.88
CA SER A 55 10.79 -0.01 -9.32
C SER A 55 11.45 -0.99 -8.35
N LEU A 56 12.69 -1.41 -8.60
CA LEU A 56 13.43 -2.29 -7.69
C LEU A 56 13.71 -1.63 -6.33
N CYS A 57 14.05 -0.34 -6.31
CA CYS A 57 14.23 0.40 -5.06
C CYS A 57 12.90 0.50 -4.29
N LEU A 58 11.81 0.82 -4.99
CA LEU A 58 10.48 0.86 -4.39
C LEU A 58 10.10 -0.49 -3.77
N VAL A 59 10.36 -1.60 -4.47
CA VAL A 59 10.10 -2.95 -3.94
C VAL A 59 10.94 -3.25 -2.70
N ALA A 60 12.21 -2.84 -2.67
CA ALA A 60 13.07 -3.03 -1.51
C ALA A 60 12.54 -2.26 -0.29
N ASP A 61 12.15 -0.99 -0.48
CA ASP A 61 11.53 -0.17 0.57
C ASP A 61 10.20 -0.79 1.03
N MET A 62 9.36 -1.24 0.10
CA MET A 62 8.11 -1.93 0.42
C MET A 62 8.34 -3.15 1.28
N LYS A 63 9.28 -4.03 0.91
CA LYS A 63 9.57 -5.24 1.68
C LYS A 63 10.05 -4.93 3.10
N ARG A 64 10.98 -4.00 3.24
CA ARG A 64 11.48 -3.57 4.57
C ARG A 64 10.32 -3.04 5.43
N ASP A 65 9.54 -2.12 4.88
CA ASP A 65 8.49 -1.45 5.66
C ASP A 65 7.34 -2.42 6.03
N LEU A 66 7.04 -3.40 5.18
CA LEU A 66 6.07 -4.47 5.50
C LEU A 66 6.58 -5.41 6.60
N GLN A 67 7.88 -5.75 6.61
CA GLN A 67 8.49 -6.52 7.69
C GLN A 67 8.37 -5.77 9.02
N ASP A 68 8.60 -4.46 9.00
CA ASP A 68 8.48 -3.61 10.19
C ASP A 68 7.03 -3.55 10.69
N LEU A 69 6.06 -3.42 9.78
CA LEU A 69 4.64 -3.47 10.12
C LEU A 69 4.24 -4.83 10.70
N HIS A 70 4.68 -5.94 10.10
CA HIS A 70 4.37 -7.27 10.59
C HIS A 70 4.95 -7.51 11.99
N ARG A 71 6.21 -7.08 12.24
CA ARG A 71 6.81 -7.15 13.58
C ARG A 71 6.05 -6.34 14.62
N ARG A 72 5.50 -5.18 14.22
CA ARG A 72 4.78 -4.28 15.13
C ARG A 72 3.32 -4.69 15.36
N PHE A 73 2.72 -5.34 14.39
CA PHE A 73 1.33 -5.81 14.41
C PHE A 73 1.26 -7.29 14.01
N PRO A 74 1.81 -8.21 14.83
CA PRO A 74 1.96 -9.61 14.44
C PRO A 74 0.64 -10.35 14.19
N GLY A 75 -0.47 -9.90 14.77
CA GLY A 75 -1.81 -10.45 14.53
C GLY A 75 -2.53 -9.88 13.31
N THR A 76 -2.02 -8.81 12.70
CA THR A 76 -2.67 -8.13 11.57
C THR A 76 -2.30 -8.80 10.25
N LYS A 77 -3.31 -9.19 9.46
CA LYS A 77 -3.10 -9.63 8.07
C LYS A 77 -2.87 -8.41 7.18
N ILE A 78 -1.66 -8.28 6.63
CA ILE A 78 -1.31 -7.16 5.76
C ILE A 78 -1.52 -7.57 4.31
N LEU A 79 -2.33 -6.81 3.59
CA LEU A 79 -2.65 -7.04 2.19
C LEU A 79 -2.18 -5.86 1.35
N LEU A 80 -1.51 -6.13 0.24
CA LEU A 80 -1.19 -5.12 -0.76
C LEU A 80 -2.10 -5.27 -1.96
N SER A 81 -2.79 -4.19 -2.31
CA SER A 81 -3.50 -4.15 -3.59
C SER A 81 -2.51 -3.96 -4.74
N ALA A 82 -2.82 -4.55 -5.89
CA ALA A 82 -2.06 -4.30 -7.12
C ALA A 82 -2.10 -2.81 -7.50
N ILE A 83 -0.99 -2.30 -8.06
CA ILE A 83 -0.95 -0.94 -8.58
C ILE A 83 -1.83 -0.84 -9.82
N SER A 84 -2.83 0.05 -9.73
CA SER A 84 -3.81 0.30 -10.80
C SER A 84 -3.15 0.82 -12.08
N GLN A 85 -3.68 0.41 -13.23
CA GLN A 85 -3.39 1.05 -14.51
C GLN A 85 -3.89 2.50 -14.51
N ARG A 86 -3.16 3.37 -15.22
CA ARG A 86 -3.58 4.75 -15.45
C ARG A 86 -3.46 5.06 -16.93
N ARG A 87 -4.45 5.78 -17.47
CA ARG A 87 -4.40 6.30 -18.85
C ARG A 87 -3.23 7.26 -19.05
N ARG A 88 -2.90 8.04 -18.02
CA ARG A 88 -1.78 8.98 -18.00
C ARG A 88 -1.02 8.86 -16.69
N TRP A 89 0.30 8.87 -16.78
CA TRP A 89 1.20 8.93 -15.63
C TRP A 89 1.90 10.28 -15.63
N ARG A 90 2.14 10.85 -14.45
CA ARG A 90 2.65 12.23 -14.32
C ARG A 90 4.07 12.38 -14.85
N THR A 91 4.90 11.36 -14.69
CA THR A 91 6.36 11.49 -14.87
C THR A 91 6.97 10.44 -15.80
N ALA A 92 6.17 9.58 -16.43
CA ALA A 92 6.69 8.58 -17.36
C ALA A 92 5.66 8.09 -18.39
N ASN A 93 6.17 7.43 -19.44
CA ASN A 93 5.35 6.84 -20.48
C ASN A 93 4.53 5.65 -19.93
N PRO A 94 3.20 5.59 -20.17
CA PRO A 94 2.35 4.50 -19.70
C PRO A 94 2.84 3.10 -20.07
N GLY A 95 3.37 2.88 -21.27
CA GLY A 95 3.84 1.57 -21.71
C GLY A 95 5.06 1.06 -20.93
N LYS A 96 5.91 1.97 -20.44
CA LYS A 96 7.05 1.60 -19.58
C LYS A 96 6.58 1.27 -18.16
N ILE A 97 5.65 2.06 -17.62
CA ILE A 97 5.11 1.83 -16.27
C ILE A 97 4.27 0.55 -16.22
N ASP A 98 3.50 0.23 -17.26
CA ASP A 98 2.66 -0.96 -17.26
C ASP A 98 3.45 -2.26 -17.20
N LYS A 99 4.71 -2.25 -17.67
CA LYS A 99 5.64 -3.38 -17.49
C LYS A 99 6.16 -3.47 -16.07
N THR A 100 6.47 -2.34 -15.43
CA THR A 100 7.07 -2.30 -14.09
C THR A 100 6.05 -2.47 -12.96
N ARG A 101 4.79 -2.08 -13.16
CA ARG A 101 3.71 -2.25 -12.15
C ARG A 101 3.29 -3.70 -11.97
N LYS A 102 3.46 -4.54 -13.00
CA LYS A 102 3.10 -5.96 -13.00
C LYS A 102 4.21 -6.73 -12.28
N TRP A 103 4.33 -6.48 -10.99
CA TRP A 103 5.31 -7.15 -10.16
C TRP A 103 4.77 -8.51 -9.71
N PRO A 104 5.55 -9.62 -9.81
CA PRO A 104 5.14 -10.90 -9.27
C PRO A 104 5.19 -10.84 -7.73
N TRP A 105 4.02 -10.89 -7.09
CA TRP A 105 3.87 -10.97 -5.64
C TRP A 105 4.40 -12.27 -5.02
N HIS A 106 4.91 -13.21 -5.81
CA HIS A 106 5.39 -14.54 -5.37
C HIS A 106 6.65 -14.51 -4.47
N LEU A 107 7.10 -13.34 -4.00
CA LEU A 107 8.33 -13.19 -3.18
C LEU A 107 8.16 -12.20 -2.01
N ALA A 108 6.97 -12.06 -1.45
CA ALA A 108 6.74 -11.24 -0.25
C ALA A 108 6.08 -12.08 0.85
N LEU A 109 6.94 -12.60 1.74
CA LEU A 109 6.76 -13.14 3.10
C LEU A 109 5.53 -14.02 3.36
#